data_AF-A0A2E2T1T3-F1
#
_entry.id   AF-A0A2E2T1T3-F1
#
_cell.length_a   1.000
_cell.length_b   1.000
_cell.length_c   1.000
_cell.angle_alpha   90.00
_cell.angle_beta   90.00
_cell.angle_gamma   90.00
#
_symmetry.space_group_name_H-M   'P 1'
#
loop_
_entity.id
_entity.type
_entity.pdbx_description
1 polymer ?
#
loop_
_entity_poly.entity_id
_entity_poly.type
_entity_poly.pdbx_seq_one_letter_code
_entity_poly.pdbx_strand_id
1 'polypeptide(L)'
;MKEYLDKLISDIGYEEAARILEGYSNQKREEILTIVSNKGVHHLPDSLMRGEVVYASSGNLDFSSIDRVREQYVDILKMLSFELKKKKWDKVYVVPFGHTTLSMQIKQLVYRITRLETVDVFYSKEFGYRDLTIDQRALIVSE
;
A
#
# COMPACT_ATOMS: atom_id res chain seq x y z
N MET A 1 -13.25 -26.53 -6.76
CA MET A 1 -12.85 -25.59 -7.84
C MET A 1 -13.26 -26.12 -9.21
N LYS A 2 -12.90 -27.36 -9.57
CA LYS A 2 -13.31 -28.01 -10.82
C LYS A 2 -14.84 -28.11 -11.00
N GLU A 3 -15.57 -28.55 -9.97
CA GLU A 3 -17.05 -28.59 -9.98
C GLU A 3 -17.72 -27.24 -10.26
N TYR A 4 -17.16 -26.13 -9.77
CA TYR A 4 -17.71 -24.81 -10.02
C TYR A 4 -17.48 -24.35 -11.46
N LEU A 5 -16.36 -24.76 -12.05
CA LEU A 5 -16.02 -24.49 -13.45
C LEU A 5 -16.89 -25.33 -14.39
N ASP A 6 -17.07 -26.62 -14.07
CA ASP A 6 -17.93 -27.53 -14.82
C ASP A 6 -19.39 -27.06 -14.76
N LYS A 7 -19.85 -26.57 -13.60
CA LYS A 7 -21.17 -25.97 -13.44
C LYS A 7 -21.31 -24.66 -14.25
N LEU A 8 -20.33 -23.78 -14.20
CA LEU A 8 -20.33 -22.55 -14.99
C LEU A 8 -20.41 -22.87 -16.50
N ILE A 9 -19.59 -23.80 -16.99
CA ILE A 9 -19.63 -24.22 -18.40
C ILE A 9 -20.97 -24.85 -18.76
N SER A 10 -21.58 -25.62 -17.85
CA SER A 10 -22.92 -26.18 -18.04
C SER A 10 -24.02 -25.10 -18.11
N ASP A 11 -23.90 -24.04 -17.31
CA ASP A 11 -24.95 -23.01 -17.18
C ASP A 11 -24.89 -21.97 -18.32
N ILE A 12 -23.69 -21.59 -18.78
CA ILE A 12 -23.51 -20.49 -19.76
C ILE A 12 -22.80 -20.91 -21.05
N GLY A 13 -22.38 -22.17 -21.17
CA GLY A 13 -21.67 -22.68 -22.34
C GLY A 13 -20.17 -22.36 -22.35
N TYR A 14 -19.42 -23.15 -23.12
CA TYR A 14 -17.95 -23.08 -23.16
C TYR A 14 -17.42 -21.74 -23.69
N GLU A 15 -18.04 -21.19 -24.75
CA GLU A 15 -17.59 -19.94 -25.37
C GLU A 15 -17.76 -18.72 -24.45
N GLU A 16 -18.89 -18.63 -23.73
CA GLU A 16 -19.13 -17.53 -22.79
C GLU A 16 -18.26 -17.68 -21.53
N ALA A 17 -18.10 -18.90 -21.02
CA ALA A 17 -17.19 -19.18 -19.92
C ALA A 17 -15.73 -18.84 -20.28
N ALA A 18 -15.28 -19.20 -21.50
CA ALA A 18 -13.95 -18.85 -22.00
C ALA A 18 -13.77 -17.35 -22.12
N ARG A 19 -14.77 -16.62 -22.62
CA ARG A 19 -14.73 -15.14 -22.73
C ARG A 19 -14.66 -14.46 -21.38
N ILE A 20 -15.40 -14.95 -20.38
CA ILE A 20 -15.31 -14.46 -19.00
C ILE A 20 -13.90 -14.71 -18.45
N LEU A 21 -13.36 -15.93 -18.62
CA LEU A 21 -12.02 -16.28 -18.15
C LEU A 21 -10.92 -15.48 -18.86
N GLU A 22 -11.04 -15.23 -20.17
CA GLU A 22 -10.16 -14.32 -20.90
C GLU A 22 -10.28 -12.89 -20.40
N GLY A 23 -11.49 -12.42 -20.10
CA GLY A 23 -11.72 -11.12 -19.46
C GLY A 23 -11.00 -11.00 -18.12
N TYR A 24 -11.00 -12.06 -17.31
CA TYR A 24 -10.23 -12.12 -16.06
C TYR A 24 -8.73 -12.28 -16.28
N SER A 25 -8.30 -13.03 -17.29
CA SER A 25 -6.87 -13.22 -17.61
C SER A 25 -6.24 -11.96 -18.19
N ASN A 26 -7.04 -11.12 -18.86
CA ASN A 26 -6.61 -9.83 -19.41
C ASN A 26 -6.75 -8.67 -18.40
N GLN A 27 -7.28 -8.92 -17.20
CA GLN A 27 -7.16 -7.95 -16.11
C GLN A 27 -5.69 -7.91 -15.69
N LYS A 28 -5.01 -6.84 -16.09
CA LYS A 28 -3.66 -6.52 -15.62
C LYS A 28 -3.69 -6.54 -14.09
N ARG A 29 -2.93 -7.45 -13.48
CA ARG A 29 -2.77 -7.48 -12.01
C ARG A 29 -2.20 -6.13 -11.59
N GLU A 30 -2.91 -5.43 -10.71
CA GLU A 30 -2.40 -4.19 -10.11
C GLU A 30 -1.14 -4.51 -9.31
N GLU A 31 -0.06 -3.77 -9.57
CA GLU A 31 1.14 -3.80 -8.75
C GLU A 31 0.90 -2.94 -7.51
N ILE A 32 0.59 -3.60 -6.39
CA ILE A 32 0.25 -2.95 -5.12
C ILE A 32 1.40 -3.10 -4.13
N LEU A 33 1.79 -1.99 -3.50
CA LEU A 33 2.71 -1.94 -2.37
C LEU A 33 1.97 -1.49 -1.11
N THR A 34 2.20 -2.14 0.02
CA THR A 34 1.81 -1.69 1.36
C THR A 34 3.04 -1.40 2.19
N ILE A 35 3.20 -0.15 2.62
CA ILE A 35 4.28 0.28 3.51
C ILE A 35 3.73 0.42 4.93
N VAL A 36 4.26 -0.37 5.85
CA VAL A 36 3.96 -0.24 7.28
C VAL A 36 5.07 0.59 7.92
N SER A 37 4.72 1.78 8.41
CA SER A 37 5.72 2.75 8.89
C SER A 37 6.53 2.23 10.08
N ASN A 38 5.90 1.49 11.00
CA ASN A 38 6.57 0.81 12.10
C ASN A 38 5.83 -0.49 12.46
N LYS A 39 6.57 -1.60 12.47
CA LYS A 39 6.11 -2.91 12.95
C LYS A 39 6.35 -3.00 14.46
N GLY A 40 5.28 -3.02 15.25
CA GLY A 40 5.36 -3.30 16.69
C GLY A 40 4.43 -2.50 17.58
N VAL A 41 3.78 -1.46 17.07
CA VAL A 41 2.92 -0.59 17.90
C VAL A 41 1.53 -1.20 18.14
N HIS A 42 0.98 -1.96 17.18
CA HIS A 42 -0.32 -2.62 17.28
C HIS A 42 -0.41 -3.89 16.42
N HIS A 43 -1.24 -4.86 16.82
CA HIS A 43 -1.61 -5.97 15.95
C HIS A 43 -2.46 -5.44 14.79
N LEU A 44 -1.98 -5.65 13.57
CA LEU A 44 -2.63 -5.20 12.35
C LEU A 44 -3.41 -6.37 11.75
N PRO A 45 -4.71 -6.18 11.42
CA PRO A 45 -5.45 -7.18 10.65
C PRO A 45 -4.76 -7.50 9.32
N ASP A 46 -4.68 -8.78 8.97
CA ASP A 46 -4.08 -9.24 7.71
C ASP A 46 -4.80 -8.67 6.48
N SER A 47 -6.07 -8.29 6.62
CA SER A 47 -6.85 -7.64 5.56
C SER A 47 -6.27 -6.30 5.10
N LEU A 48 -5.41 -5.67 5.90
CA LEU A 48 -4.73 -4.43 5.54
C LEU A 48 -3.45 -4.67 4.72
N MET A 49 -2.92 -5.90 4.73
CA MET A 49 -1.66 -6.29 4.09
C MET A 49 -1.89 -6.64 2.62
N ARG A 50 -1.93 -5.61 1.78
CA ARG A 50 -2.33 -5.73 0.37
C ARG A 50 -1.10 -5.70 -0.55
N GLY A 51 -1.04 -6.67 -1.48
CA GLY A 51 0.07 -6.78 -2.41
C GLY A 51 1.40 -7.08 -1.71
N GLU A 52 2.48 -6.46 -2.17
CA GLU A 52 3.80 -6.58 -1.55
C GLU A 52 3.86 -5.75 -0.27
N VAL A 53 4.37 -6.30 0.83
CA VAL A 53 4.38 -5.63 2.14
C VAL A 53 5.82 -5.33 2.55
N VAL A 54 6.09 -4.06 2.84
CA VAL A 54 7.38 -3.60 3.36
C VAL A 54 7.18 -2.93 4.71
N TYR A 55 7.97 -3.36 5.69
CA TYR A 55 8.03 -2.71 7.00
C TYR A 55 9.18 -1.70 7.00
N ALA A 56 8.85 -0.42 7.09
CA ALA A 56 9.83 0.67 7.03
C ALA A 56 10.72 0.68 8.28
N SER A 57 10.15 0.43 9.45
CA SER A 57 10.87 0.29 10.71
C SER A 57 10.23 -0.78 11.59
N SER A 58 10.92 -1.17 12.65
CA SER A 58 10.41 -2.12 13.65
C SER A 58 10.93 -1.75 15.04
N GLY A 59 10.08 -1.90 16.06
CA GLY A 59 10.45 -1.57 17.44
C GLY A 59 10.58 -0.06 17.68
N ASN A 60 11.36 0.31 18.69
CA ASN A 60 11.57 1.72 19.05
C ASN A 60 12.79 2.29 18.31
N LEU A 61 12.63 3.49 17.75
CA LEU A 61 13.77 4.24 17.23
C LEU A 61 14.63 4.76 18.40
N ASP A 62 15.92 4.95 18.15
CA ASP A 62 16.81 5.61 19.09
C ASP A 62 16.57 7.12 19.10
N PHE A 63 16.04 7.62 20.22
CA PHE A 63 15.75 9.03 20.48
C PHE A 63 16.81 9.72 21.34
N SER A 64 18.00 9.14 21.51
CA SER A 64 19.08 9.71 22.33
C SER A 64 19.61 11.04 21.80
N SER A 65 19.50 11.30 20.49
CA SER A 65 19.80 12.60 19.89
C SER A 65 19.04 12.82 18.58
N ILE A 66 18.91 14.08 18.17
CA ILE A 66 18.29 14.41 16.87
C ILE A 66 19.09 13.87 15.69
N ASP A 67 20.42 13.81 15.81
CA ASP A 67 21.29 13.24 14.78
C ASP A 67 21.05 11.75 14.61
N ARG A 68 20.86 11.00 15.71
CA ARG A 68 20.51 9.58 15.66
C ARG A 68 19.16 9.32 15.01
N VAL A 69 18.16 10.15 15.31
CA VAL A 69 16.84 10.06 14.65
C VAL A 69 16.99 10.32 13.15
N ARG A 70 17.75 11.35 12.77
CA ARG A 70 18.01 11.70 11.37
C ARG A 70 18.72 10.56 10.63
N GLU A 71 19.77 9.99 11.20
CA GLU A 71 20.50 8.85 10.62
C GLU A 71 19.55 7.68 10.35
N GLN A 72 18.77 7.28 11.36
CA GLN A 72 17.78 6.20 11.23
C GLN A 72 16.74 6.51 10.15
N TYR A 73 16.21 7.74 10.10
CA TYR A 73 15.25 8.14 9.06
C TYR A 73 15.87 8.04 7.66
N VAL A 74 17.11 8.50 7.50
CA VAL A 74 17.82 8.42 6.22
C VAL A 74 17.96 6.97 5.77
N ASP A 75 18.33 6.06 6.66
CA ASP A 75 18.51 4.65 6.31
C ASP A 75 17.18 3.96 5.95
N ILE A 76 16.12 4.25 6.70
CA ILE A 76 14.75 3.79 6.40
C ILE A 76 14.32 4.29 5.02
N LEU A 77 14.48 5.59 4.75
CA LEU A 77 14.07 6.20 3.49
C LEU A 77 14.93 5.71 2.31
N LYS A 78 16.22 5.41 2.51
CA LYS A 78 17.07 4.79 1.50
C LYS A 78 16.56 3.40 1.12
N MET A 79 16.25 2.56 2.10
CA MET A 79 15.67 1.23 1.87
C MET A 79 14.34 1.35 1.10
N LEU A 80 13.42 2.20 1.55
CA LEU A 80 12.14 2.41 0.85
C LEU A 80 12.33 2.96 -0.56
N SER A 81 13.33 3.81 -0.79
CA SER A 81 13.63 4.33 -2.12
C SER A 81 14.04 3.23 -3.10
N PHE A 82 14.69 2.17 -2.61
CA PHE A 82 15.03 0.99 -3.42
C PHE A 82 13.75 0.19 -3.74
N GLU A 83 12.93 -0.10 -2.74
CA GLU A 83 11.65 -0.81 -2.90
C GLU A 83 10.71 -0.11 -3.89
N LEU A 84 10.56 1.21 -3.77
CA LEU A 84 9.72 2.02 -4.65
C LEU A 84 10.20 2.03 -6.11
N LYS A 85 11.48 1.73 -6.37
CA LYS A 85 12.07 1.72 -7.72
C LYS A 85 12.16 0.32 -8.34
N LYS A 86 11.88 -0.75 -7.59
CA LYS A 86 11.98 -2.13 -8.10
C LYS A 86 11.12 -2.38 -9.34
N LYS A 87 9.94 -1.76 -9.39
CA LYS A 87 8.96 -1.88 -10.48
C LYS A 87 8.01 -0.70 -10.49
N LYS A 88 7.17 -0.62 -11.52
CA LYS A 88 6.09 0.36 -11.59
C LYS A 88 4.95 -0.09 -10.68
N TRP A 89 4.62 0.72 -9.69
CA TRP A 89 3.48 0.52 -8.81
C TRP A 89 2.24 1.19 -9.40
N ASP A 90 1.08 0.56 -9.23
CA ASP A 90 -0.22 1.14 -9.57
C ASP A 90 -0.88 1.78 -8.33
N LYS A 91 -0.56 1.27 -7.13
CA LYS A 91 -1.12 1.75 -5.86
C LYS A 91 -0.13 1.55 -4.71
N VAL A 92 -0.04 2.53 -3.83
CA VAL A 92 0.78 2.46 -2.61
C VAL A 92 -0.08 2.76 -1.39
N TYR A 93 -0.25 1.76 -0.53
CA TYR A 93 -0.87 1.92 0.77
C TYR A 93 0.18 2.30 1.80
N VAL A 94 -0.16 3.22 2.71
CA VAL A 94 0.66 3.54 3.88
C VAL A 94 -0.14 3.24 5.13
N VAL A 95 0.42 2.39 6.00
CA VAL A 95 -0.06 2.19 7.36
C VAL A 95 0.77 3.09 8.27
N PRO A 96 0.23 4.24 8.72
CA PRO A 96 1.00 5.29 9.40
C PRO A 96 1.18 5.00 10.90
N PHE A 97 1.61 3.78 11.24
CA PHE A 97 1.83 3.37 12.62
C PHE A 97 3.24 3.70 13.07
N GLY A 98 3.37 4.19 14.31
CA GLY A 98 4.64 4.70 14.86
C GLY A 98 4.73 6.22 14.76
N HIS A 99 5.91 6.73 14.47
CA HIS A 99 6.16 8.17 14.50
C HIS A 99 5.53 8.89 13.30
N THR A 100 4.69 9.89 13.58
CA THR A 100 3.98 10.68 12.57
C THR A 100 4.94 11.32 11.58
N THR A 101 6.05 11.88 12.07
CA THR A 101 7.09 12.51 11.24
C THR A 101 7.72 11.53 10.25
N LEU A 102 7.97 10.27 10.65
CA LEU A 102 8.46 9.24 9.74
C LEU A 102 7.41 8.92 8.67
N SER A 103 6.16 8.70 9.09
CA SER A 103 5.04 8.40 8.17
C SER A 103 4.86 9.51 7.12
N MET A 104 4.99 10.78 7.53
CA MET A 104 4.95 11.93 6.61
C MET A 104 6.12 11.91 5.61
N GLN A 105 7.35 11.63 6.07
CA GLN A 105 8.50 11.53 5.17
C GLN A 105 8.35 10.38 4.18
N ILE A 106 7.80 9.24 4.61
CA ILE A 106 7.48 8.10 3.75
C ILE A 106 6.49 8.53 2.67
N LYS A 107 5.37 9.16 3.04
CA LYS A 107 4.36 9.65 2.09
C LYS A 107 4.95 10.61 1.06
N GLN A 108 5.79 11.55 1.51
CA GLN A 108 6.50 12.46 0.61
C GLN A 108 7.46 11.74 -0.33
N LEU A 109 8.19 10.73 0.16
CA LEU A 109 9.11 9.95 -0.65
C LEU A 109 8.38 9.15 -1.73
N VAL A 110 7.27 8.50 -1.38
CA VAL A 110 6.40 7.78 -2.33
C VAL A 110 6.04 8.70 -3.48
N TYR A 111 5.44 9.86 -3.19
CA TYR A 111 5.04 10.81 -4.23
C TYR A 111 6.22 11.30 -5.07
N ARG A 112 7.37 11.62 -4.44
CA ARG A 112 8.56 12.10 -5.16
C ARG A 112 9.12 11.08 -6.15
N ILE A 113 9.01 9.78 -5.85
CA ILE A 113 9.54 8.71 -6.71
C ILE A 113 8.49 8.25 -7.73
N THR A 114 7.27 7.97 -7.29
CA THR A 114 6.26 7.29 -8.12
C THR A 114 5.24 8.24 -8.75
N ARG A 115 5.15 9.48 -8.26
CA ARG A 115 4.08 10.45 -8.58
C ARG A 115 2.67 10.00 -8.21
N LEU A 116 2.56 9.00 -7.33
CA LEU A 116 1.29 8.52 -6.80
C LEU A 116 0.99 9.20 -5.46
N GLU A 117 -0.28 9.56 -5.27
CA GLU A 117 -0.81 9.79 -3.93
C GLU A 117 -0.94 8.46 -3.20
N THR A 118 -0.66 8.45 -1.89
CA THR A 118 -0.82 7.26 -1.07
C THR A 118 -2.28 7.04 -0.69
N VAL A 119 -2.63 5.79 -0.46
CA VAL A 119 -3.86 5.43 0.25
C VAL A 119 -3.49 5.17 1.71
N ASP A 120 -3.89 6.07 2.59
CA ASP A 120 -3.52 6.01 4.00
C ASP A 120 -4.52 5.14 4.76
N VAL A 121 -4.03 4.17 5.53
CA VAL A 121 -4.88 3.40 6.43
C VAL A 121 -5.20 4.25 7.65
N PHE A 122 -6.46 4.66 7.73
CA PHE A 122 -7.00 5.49 8.80
C PHE A 122 -7.79 4.63 9.79
N TYR A 123 -7.57 4.84 11.09
CA TYR A 123 -8.34 4.17 12.13
C TYR A 123 -9.22 5.17 12.88
N SER A 124 -10.48 4.81 13.07
CA SER A 124 -11.40 5.51 13.98
C SER A 124 -12.15 4.50 14.84
N LYS A 125 -12.61 4.93 16.02
CA LYS A 125 -13.43 4.07 16.90
C LYS A 125 -14.76 3.67 16.26
N GLU A 126 -15.35 4.56 15.45
CA GLU A 126 -16.68 4.39 14.86
C GLU A 126 -16.65 3.49 13.62
N PHE A 127 -15.65 3.67 12.75
CA PHE A 127 -15.58 2.96 11.48
C PHE A 127 -14.51 1.87 11.46
N GLY A 128 -13.68 1.75 12.48
CA GLY A 128 -12.49 0.89 12.45
C GLY A 128 -11.48 1.38 11.41
N TYR A 129 -10.78 0.44 10.77
CA TYR A 129 -9.83 0.74 9.71
C TYR A 129 -10.53 1.05 8.38
N ARG A 130 -10.13 2.14 7.73
CA ARG A 130 -10.63 2.61 6.44
C ARG A 130 -9.49 3.14 5.59
N ASP A 131 -9.69 3.08 4.29
CA ASP A 131 -8.80 3.71 3.33
C ASP A 131 -9.15 5.19 3.20
N LEU A 132 -8.15 6.05 3.38
CA LEU A 132 -8.25 7.48 3.19
C LEU A 132 -7.40 7.88 1.99
N THR A 133 -8.03 8.52 1.01
CA THR A 133 -7.36 9.03 -0.20
C THR A 133 -7.70 10.50 -0.36
N ILE A 134 -6.68 11.31 -0.63
CA ILE A 134 -6.83 12.74 -0.88
C ILE A 134 -5.96 13.06 -2.11
N ASP A 135 -6.58 13.52 -3.20
CA ASP A 135 -5.83 14.04 -4.35
C ASP A 135 -5.49 15.51 -4.11
N GLN A 136 -4.28 15.76 -3.62
CA GLN A 136 -3.85 17.12 -3.30
C GLN A 136 -3.66 17.97 -4.56
N ARG A 137 -3.42 17.36 -5.73
CA ARG A 137 -3.22 18.11 -6.99
C ARG A 137 -4.52 18.76 -7.46
N ALA A 138 -5.64 18.06 -7.30
CA ALA A 138 -6.96 18.60 -7.62
C ALA A 138 -7.29 19.85 -6.79
N LEU A 139 -6.77 19.96 -5.57
CA LEU A 139 -7.00 21.09 -4.66
C LEU A 139 -6.16 22.34 -5.01
N ILE A 140 -5.03 22.16 -5.70
CA ILE A 140 -4.10 23.25 -6.04
C ILE A 140 -4.52 23.95 -7.35
N VAL A 141 -5.18 23.22 -8.25
CA VAL A 141 -5.58 23.73 -9.58
C VAL A 141 -6.99 24.35 -9.56
N SER A 142 -7.74 24.16 -8.48
CA SER A 142 -9.07 24.76 -8.31
C SER A 142 -8.96 26.23 -7.86
N GLU A 143 -8.85 27.14 -8.83
CA GLU A 143 -9.18 28.58 -8.71
C GLU A 143 -10.47 28.91 -9.46
#